data_AF-A0A526YEF9-F1
#
_entry.id   AF-A0A526YEF9-F1
#
_cell.length_a   1.000
_cell.length_b   1.000
_cell.length_c   1.000
_cell.angle_alpha   90.00
_cell.angle_beta   90.00
_cell.angle_gamma   90.00
#
_symmetry.space_group_name_H-M   'P 1'
#
loop_
_entity.id
_entity.type
_entity.pdbx_description
1 polymer ?
#
loop_
_entity_poly.entity_id
_entity_poly.type
_entity_poly.pdbx_seq_one_letter_code
_entity_poly.pdbx_strand_id
1 'polypeptide(L)'
;AGAYSDQIAGSDIADSPLTVANTGSNPLQAVVTTVASPIQPLPASGDGFTIGRTYYKLDGTEANVTQATQNERYVVVLSIYE
;
A
#
# COMPACT_ATOMS: atom_id res chain seq x y z
N ALA A 1 33.74 15.33 3.52
CA ALA A 1 32.28 15.42 3.39
C ALA A 1 31.72 14.00 3.46
N GLY A 2 30.67 13.77 4.26
CA GLY A 2 30.00 12.49 4.41
C GLY A 2 28.63 12.49 3.73
N ALA A 3 27.96 11.35 3.70
CA ALA A 3 26.60 11.25 3.18
C ALA A 3 25.60 12.05 4.04
N TYR A 4 24.70 12.78 3.39
CA TYR A 4 23.51 13.35 4.02
C TYR A 4 22.39 12.32 3.97
N SER A 5 21.68 12.12 5.08
CA SER A 5 20.49 11.25 5.15
C SER A 5 19.54 11.85 6.18
N ASP A 6 18.29 12.02 5.78
CA ASP A 6 17.25 12.58 6.64
C ASP A 6 15.88 12.04 6.22
N GLN A 7 14.92 12.06 7.16
CA GLN A 7 13.53 11.73 6.92
C GLN A 7 12.65 12.87 7.43
N ILE A 8 11.89 13.47 6.51
CA ILE A 8 11.07 14.65 6.79
C ILE A 8 9.60 14.28 6.56
N ALA A 9 8.70 14.74 7.42
CA ALA A 9 7.28 14.53 7.22
C ALA A 9 6.77 15.30 5.99
N GLY A 10 5.78 14.75 5.29
CA GLY A 10 5.22 15.39 4.11
C GLY A 10 4.60 16.76 4.39
N SER A 11 4.01 16.95 5.57
CA SER A 11 3.51 18.25 6.04
C SER A 11 4.62 19.29 6.12
N ASP A 12 5.76 18.90 6.67
CA ASP A 12 6.85 19.85 6.94
C ASP A 12 7.52 20.29 5.64
N ILE A 13 7.55 19.41 4.61
CA ILE A 13 7.98 19.78 3.25
C ILE A 13 6.96 20.71 2.58
N ALA A 14 5.67 20.48 2.79
CA ALA A 14 4.62 21.32 2.23
C ALA A 14 4.64 22.74 2.83
N ASP A 15 4.90 22.83 4.14
CA ASP A 15 5.01 24.10 4.87
C ASP A 15 6.37 24.79 4.61
N SER A 16 7.46 24.02 4.48
CA SER A 16 8.83 24.50 4.28
C SER A 16 9.60 23.62 3.28
N PRO A 17 9.61 23.98 1.98
CA PRO A 17 10.26 23.18 0.95
C PRO A 17 11.77 22.97 1.16
N LEU A 18 12.24 21.74 0.93
CA LEU A 18 13.67 21.40 0.94
C LEU A 18 14.30 21.61 -0.44
N THR A 19 15.41 22.34 -0.51
CA THR A 19 16.24 22.46 -1.72
C THR A 19 17.51 21.62 -1.58
N VAL A 20 17.78 20.75 -2.55
CA VAL A 20 19.03 19.97 -2.63
C VAL A 20 19.82 20.44 -3.84
N ALA A 21 21.08 20.85 -3.63
CA ALA A 21 21.97 21.33 -4.68
C ALA A 21 23.36 20.69 -4.56
N ASN A 22 23.93 20.25 -5.69
CA ASN A 22 25.33 19.85 -5.75
C ASN A 22 26.19 21.08 -6.03
N THR A 23 26.94 21.55 -5.02
CA THR A 23 27.85 22.71 -5.12
C THR A 23 29.31 22.31 -5.38
N GLY A 24 29.58 21.01 -5.59
CA GLY A 24 30.91 20.48 -5.89
C GLY A 24 31.22 20.41 -7.39
N SER A 25 32.49 20.13 -7.71
CA SER A 25 32.96 19.95 -9.08
C SER A 25 32.76 18.53 -9.64
N ASN A 26 32.30 17.59 -8.81
CA ASN A 26 32.11 16.18 -9.17
C ASN A 26 30.62 15.83 -9.18
N PRO A 27 30.18 14.86 -10.00
CA PRO A 27 28.82 14.32 -9.93
C PRO A 27 28.47 13.77 -8.54
N LEU A 28 27.21 13.94 -8.14
CA LEU A 28 26.65 13.44 -6.89
C LEU A 28 25.42 12.57 -7.20
N GLN A 29 25.27 11.46 -6.47
CA GLN A 29 24.04 10.67 -6.49
C GLN A 29 23.12 11.14 -5.34
N ALA A 30 21.85 11.39 -5.68
CA ALA A 30 20.80 11.66 -4.71
C ALA A 30 19.66 10.64 -4.90
N VAL A 31 19.13 10.12 -3.79
CA VAL A 31 18.00 9.19 -3.78
C VAL A 31 16.90 9.78 -2.92
N VAL A 32 15.68 9.80 -3.45
CA VAL A 32 14.48 10.30 -2.75
C VAL A 32 13.44 9.20 -2.75
N THR A 33 12.93 8.85 -1.57
CA THR A 33 11.89 7.84 -1.39
C THR A 33 10.68 8.49 -0.71
N THR A 34 9.50 8.31 -1.30
CA THR A 34 8.23 8.77 -0.72
C THR A 34 7.42 7.57 -0.25
N VAL A 35 6.86 7.65 0.96
CA VAL A 35 6.01 6.60 1.53
C VAL A 35 4.69 7.22 1.99
N ALA A 36 3.57 6.71 1.49
CA ALA A 36 2.24 7.12 1.89
C ALA A 36 1.24 5.99 1.66
N SER A 37 0.17 5.97 2.45
CA SER A 37 -1.00 5.12 2.17
C SER A 37 -1.88 5.81 1.12
N PRO A 38 -2.42 5.07 0.13
CA PRO A 38 -3.28 5.66 -0.88
C PRO A 38 -4.64 6.06 -0.27
N ILE A 39 -5.20 7.18 -0.73
CA ILE A 39 -6.49 7.71 -0.26
C ILE A 39 -7.69 6.86 -0.70
N GLN A 40 -7.50 6.07 -1.76
CA GLN A 40 -8.48 5.15 -2.30
C GLN A 40 -7.80 3.80 -2.49
N PRO A 41 -8.54 2.68 -2.38
CA PRO A 41 -8.01 1.38 -2.74
C PRO A 41 -7.45 1.41 -4.15
N LEU A 42 -6.29 0.79 -4.34
CA LEU A 42 -5.74 0.60 -5.66
C LEU A 42 -6.71 -0.25 -6.49
N PRO A 43 -6.81 -0.04 -7.81
CA PRO A 43 -7.54 -0.95 -8.69
C PRO A 43 -7.06 -2.39 -8.49
N ALA A 44 -7.98 -3.35 -8.60
CA ALA A 44 -7.61 -4.75 -8.56
C ALA A 44 -6.59 -5.04 -9.67
N SER A 45 -5.47 -5.67 -9.29
CA SER A 45 -4.39 -6.04 -10.18
C SER A 45 -3.78 -7.35 -9.68
N GLY A 46 -3.16 -8.09 -10.61
CA GLY A 46 -2.41 -9.31 -10.34
C GLY A 46 -1.22 -9.37 -11.30
N ASP A 47 -0.07 -9.80 -10.79
CA ASP A 47 1.13 -10.08 -11.58
C ASP A 47 1.46 -11.57 -11.42
N GLY A 48 1.32 -12.33 -12.50
CA GLY A 48 1.49 -13.78 -12.53
C GLY A 48 0.34 -14.62 -11.96
N PHE A 49 -0.50 -14.05 -11.08
CA PHE A 49 -1.67 -14.75 -10.51
C PHE A 49 -2.86 -13.81 -10.35
N THR A 50 -4.05 -14.37 -10.47
CA THR A 50 -5.31 -13.76 -10.02
C THR A 50 -5.72 -14.33 -8.67
N ILE A 51 -6.17 -13.46 -7.78
CA ILE A 51 -6.73 -13.84 -6.47
C ILE A 51 -8.18 -13.37 -6.35
N GLY A 52 -9.07 -14.30 -6.01
CA GLY A 52 -10.46 -14.06 -5.67
C GLY A 52 -10.75 -14.41 -4.20
N ARG A 53 -11.77 -13.77 -3.62
CA ARG A 53 -12.27 -14.08 -2.28
C ARG A 53 -13.79 -14.13 -2.29
N THR A 54 -14.33 -15.25 -1.84
CA THR A 54 -15.78 -15.45 -1.66
C THR A 54 -16.08 -15.88 -0.24
N TYR A 55 -17.25 -15.50 0.26
CA TYR A 55 -17.70 -15.77 1.63
C TYR A 55 -18.90 -16.69 1.60
N TYR A 56 -18.92 -17.66 2.50
CA TYR A 56 -20.00 -18.62 2.63
C TYR A 56 -20.43 -18.76 4.09
N LYS A 57 -21.66 -19.21 4.30
CA LYS A 57 -22.11 -19.78 5.57
C LYS A 57 -21.56 -21.20 5.72
N LEU A 58 -21.68 -21.77 6.91
CA LEU A 58 -21.22 -23.13 7.19
C LEU A 58 -22.01 -24.22 6.44
N ASP A 59 -23.21 -23.90 5.96
CA ASP A 59 -24.01 -24.79 5.11
C ASP A 59 -23.61 -24.72 3.62
N GLY A 60 -22.63 -23.89 3.26
CA GLY A 60 -22.12 -23.72 1.90
C GLY A 60 -22.89 -22.70 1.05
N THR A 61 -23.92 -22.05 1.58
CA THR A 61 -24.58 -20.94 0.88
C THR A 61 -23.72 -19.68 0.89
N GLU A 62 -23.72 -18.93 -0.21
CA GLU A 62 -22.92 -17.70 -0.32
C GLU A 62 -23.45 -16.62 0.66
N ALA A 63 -22.51 -15.91 1.29
CA ALA A 63 -22.80 -14.92 2.32
C ALA A 63 -22.36 -13.52 1.87
N ASN A 64 -23.22 -12.53 2.11
CA ASN A 64 -22.82 -11.12 2.01
C ASN A 64 -22.21 -10.65 3.33
N VAL A 65 -20.89 -10.47 3.35
CA VAL A 65 -20.16 -10.07 4.55
C VAL A 65 -20.49 -8.66 5.05
N THR A 66 -21.09 -7.80 4.22
CA THR A 66 -21.55 -6.46 4.64
C THR A 66 -22.75 -6.50 5.59
N GLN A 67 -23.39 -7.67 5.70
CA GLN A 67 -24.54 -7.93 6.58
C GLN A 67 -24.21 -8.93 7.69
N ALA A 68 -22.92 -9.06 8.04
CA ALA A 68 -22.48 -10.04 9.03
C ALA A 68 -23.13 -9.82 10.41
N THR A 69 -23.52 -10.91 11.05
CA THR A 69 -24.11 -10.88 12.40
C THR A 69 -23.10 -11.34 13.45
N GLN A 70 -23.23 -10.81 14.67
CA GLN A 70 -22.32 -11.16 15.75
C GLN A 70 -22.42 -12.66 16.08
N ASN A 71 -21.27 -13.29 16.30
CA ASN A 71 -21.15 -14.72 16.61
C ASN A 71 -21.59 -15.68 15.49
N GLU A 72 -22.01 -15.18 14.32
CA GLU A 72 -22.21 -16.03 13.15
C GLU A 72 -20.85 -16.37 12.52
N ARG A 73 -20.70 -17.65 12.13
CA ARG A 73 -19.47 -18.19 11.57
C ARG A 73 -19.58 -18.20 10.05
N TYR A 74 -18.51 -17.75 9.38
CA TYR A 74 -18.40 -17.74 7.93
C TYR A 74 -17.16 -18.52 7.49
N VAL A 75 -17.23 -19.07 6.28
CA VAL A 75 -16.11 -19.70 5.58
C VAL A 75 -15.62 -18.73 4.52
N VAL A 76 -14.32 -18.41 4.55
CA VAL A 76 -13.68 -17.59 3.52
C VAL A 76 -12.93 -18.51 2.58
N VAL A 77 -13.29 -18.48 1.31
CA VAL A 77 -12.59 -19.22 0.26
C VAL A 77 -11.73 -18.22 -0.52
N LEU A 78 -10.43 -18.48 -0.54
CA LEU A 78 -9.49 -17.79 -1.42
C LEU A 78 -9.25 -18.66 -2.64
N SER A 79 -9.50 -18.12 -3.82
CA SER A 79 -9.21 -18.78 -5.10
C SER A 79 -7.99 -18.12 -5.70
N ILE A 80 -6.95 -18.91 -5.97
CA ILE A 80 -5.70 -18.46 -6.55
C ILE A 80 -5.48 -19.25 -7.84
N TYR A 81 -5.28 -18.57 -8.95
CA TYR A 81 -5.00 -19.18 -10.26
C TYR A 81 -4.07 -18.30 -11.09
N GLU A 82 -3.38 -18.90 -12.05
CA GLU A 82 -2.49 -18.23 -13.01
C GLU A 82 -3.29 -17.51 -14.11
#